data_AF-A0A925S3D9-F1
#
_entry.id   AF-A0A925S3D9-F1
#
_cell.length_a   1.000
_cell.length_b   1.000
_cell.length_c   1.000
_cell.angle_alpha   90.00
_cell.angle_beta   90.00
_cell.angle_gamma   90.00
#
_symmetry.space_group_name_H-M   'P 1'
#
loop_
_entity.id
_entity.type
_entity.pdbx_description
1 polymer ?
#
loop_
_entity_poly.entity_id
_entity_poly.type
_entity_poly.pdbx_seq_one_letter_code
_entity_poly.pdbx_strand_id
1 'polypeptide(L)'
;VTGDIRFIDVPEPVLALVRTPAAGEPGATVLAPFNLSGESVTVSLGATRPSRALEGHGFDGARQGLREGTQLRLPAYGAYFGDISA
;
A
#
# COMPACT_ATOMS: atom_id res chain seq x y z
N VAL A 1 -1.61 4.45 -19.53
CA VAL A 1 -1.57 4.52 -18.05
C VAL A 1 -2.26 5.81 -17.64
N THR A 2 -3.43 5.72 -17.02
CA THR A 2 -4.29 6.85 -16.62
C THR A 2 -4.59 6.77 -15.11
N GLY A 3 -5.37 7.71 -14.58
CA GLY A 3 -5.77 7.74 -13.17
C GLY A 3 -4.92 8.68 -12.30
N ASP A 4 -5.42 8.97 -11.10
CA ASP A 4 -4.77 9.88 -10.17
C ASP A 4 -3.79 9.18 -9.21
N ILE A 5 -3.04 9.99 -8.49
CA ILE A 5 -2.16 9.59 -7.40
C ILE A 5 -2.33 10.54 -6.22
N ARG A 6 -2.42 9.99 -5.01
CA ARG A 6 -2.40 10.76 -3.75
C ARG A 6 -1.44 10.12 -2.78
N PHE A 7 -0.56 10.91 -2.18
CA PHE A 7 0.35 10.44 -1.15
C PHE A 7 -0.35 10.39 0.22
N ILE A 8 0.03 9.40 1.02
CA ILE A 8 -0.36 9.29 2.43
C ILE A 8 0.86 9.69 3.24
N ASP A 9 0.66 10.59 4.19
CA ASP A 9 1.71 10.98 5.12
C ASP A 9 2.00 9.82 6.08
N VAL A 10 3.20 9.27 5.95
CA VAL A 10 3.73 8.19 6.76
C VAL A 10 5.19 8.50 7.03
N PRO A 11 5.73 8.13 8.21
CA PRO A 11 7.13 8.40 8.51
C PRO A 11 8.05 7.64 7.56
N GLU A 12 9.22 8.22 7.29
CA GLU A 12 10.32 7.52 6.66
C GLU A 12 10.66 6.22 7.43
N PRO A 13 11.10 5.15 6.73
CA PRO A 13 11.49 5.08 5.32
C PRO A 13 10.36 4.62 4.37
N VAL A 14 9.09 4.81 4.75
CA VAL A 14 7.96 4.31 3.96
C VAL A 14 7.46 5.37 2.99
N LEU A 15 7.24 4.98 1.73
CA LEU A 15 6.49 5.75 0.74
C LEU A 15 5.10 5.14 0.58
N ALA A 16 4.05 5.86 0.93
CA ALA A 16 2.67 5.41 0.77
C ALA A 16 1.88 6.27 -0.21
N LEU A 17 1.20 5.60 -1.14
CA LEU A 17 0.37 6.26 -2.15
C LEU A 17 -0.93 5.48 -2.41
N VAL A 18 -1.93 6.20 -2.90
CA VAL A 18 -3.17 5.65 -3.43
C VAL A 18 -3.25 5.93 -4.91
N ARG A 19 -3.60 4.92 -5.71
CA ARG A 19 -3.90 5.04 -7.14
C ARG A 19 -5.39 4.83 -7.37
N THR A 20 -6.02 5.77 -8.05
CA THR A 20 -7.42 5.67 -8.47
C THR A 20 -7.48 5.60 -9.99
N PRO A 21 -8.13 4.61 -10.61
CA PRO A 21 -8.36 4.59 -12.06
C PRO A 21 -9.11 5.85 -12.53
N ALA A 22 -8.87 6.25 -13.79
CA ALA A 22 -9.65 7.34 -14.37
C ALA A 22 -11.13 6.93 -14.51
N ALA A 23 -12.03 7.92 -14.53
CA ALA A 23 -13.46 7.65 -14.68
C ALA A 23 -13.73 6.86 -15.97
N GLY A 24 -14.49 5.77 -15.86
CA GLY A 24 -14.81 4.87 -16.98
C GLY A 24 -13.76 3.80 -17.26
N GLU A 25 -12.58 3.84 -16.62
CA GLU A 25 -11.58 2.78 -16.72
C GLU A 25 -11.83 1.67 -15.68
N PRO A 26 -11.62 0.40 -16.03
CA PRO A 26 -11.74 -0.69 -15.08
C PRO A 26 -10.57 -0.69 -14.08
N GLY A 27 -10.82 -1.20 -12.87
CA GLY A 27 -9.80 -1.39 -11.85
C GLY A 27 -10.24 -0.97 -10.46
N ALA A 28 -9.45 -1.36 -9.46
CA ALA A 28 -9.67 -0.98 -8.06
C ALA A 28 -8.92 0.32 -7.71
N THR A 29 -9.37 0.99 -6.65
CA THR A 29 -8.57 2.03 -5.98
C THR A 29 -7.58 1.33 -5.06
N VAL A 30 -6.28 1.50 -5.31
CA VAL A 30 -5.23 0.71 -4.66
C VAL A 30 -4.39 1.55 -3.71
N LEU A 31 -4.30 1.12 -2.45
CA LEU A 31 -3.29 1.52 -1.48
C LEU A 31 -1.98 0.78 -1.77
N ALA A 32 -0.87 1.49 -1.94
CA ALA A 32 0.44 0.93 -2.24
C ALA A 32 1.56 1.59 -1.40
N PRO A 33 1.77 1.14 -0.15
CA PRO A 33 2.93 1.48 0.66
C PRO A 33 4.14 0.59 0.37
N PHE A 34 5.31 1.22 0.32
CA PHE A 34 6.61 0.63 0.02
C PHE A 34 7.60 0.98 1.12
N ASN A 35 8.28 -0.01 1.68
CA ASN A 35 9.44 0.21 2.54
C ASN A 35 10.69 0.36 1.66
N LEU A 36 11.35 1.51 1.73
CA LEU A 36 12.53 1.79 0.91
C LEU A 36 13.86 1.45 1.61
N SER A 37 13.80 0.90 2.83
CA SER A 37 14.99 0.50 3.60
C SER A 37 15.26 -1.01 3.55
N GLY A 38 16.47 -1.38 3.97
CA GLY A 38 16.91 -2.76 4.15
C GLY A 38 16.48 -3.40 5.48
N GLU A 39 15.66 -2.71 6.28
CA GLU A 39 15.20 -3.17 7.59
C GLU A 39 13.68 -3.31 7.60
N SER A 40 13.12 -4.22 8.41
CA SER A 40 11.66 -4.29 8.59
C SER A 40 11.15 -3.08 9.37
N VAL A 41 10.01 -2.52 8.96
CA VAL A 41 9.41 -1.36 9.60
C VAL A 41 7.94 -1.59 9.92
N THR A 42 7.46 -0.90 10.95
CA THR A 42 6.04 -0.83 11.29
C THR A 42 5.63 0.63 11.35
N VAL A 43 4.59 0.98 10.60
CA VAL A 43 4.09 2.36 10.52
C VAL A 43 2.57 2.38 10.71
N SER A 44 2.07 3.50 11.24
CA SER A 44 0.64 3.77 11.27
C SER A 44 0.21 4.42 9.95
N LEU A 45 -0.85 3.91 9.33
CA LEU A 45 -1.51 4.50 8.17
C LEU A 45 -2.51 5.61 8.56
N GLY A 46 -2.55 6.01 9.84
CA GLY A 46 -3.44 7.05 10.34
C GLY A 46 -4.91 6.76 10.04
N ALA A 47 -5.62 7.75 9.49
CA ALA A 47 -7.03 7.65 9.10
C ALA A 47 -7.24 7.03 7.69
N THR A 48 -6.23 6.35 7.13
CA THR A 48 -6.39 5.70 5.83
C THR A 48 -7.46 4.62 5.91
N ARG A 49 -8.42 4.65 4.97
CA ARG A 49 -9.52 3.69 4.89
C ARG A 49 -9.02 2.24 4.95
N PRO A 50 -9.80 1.30 5.52
CA PRO A 50 -9.50 -0.13 5.45
C PRO A 50 -9.24 -0.57 4.01
N SER A 51 -8.46 -1.64 3.86
CA SER A 51 -8.19 -2.20 2.54
C SER A 51 -8.06 -3.71 2.62
N ARG A 52 -8.53 -4.40 1.58
CA ARG A 52 -8.35 -5.84 1.43
C ARG A 52 -7.03 -6.10 0.71
N ALA A 53 -6.17 -6.96 1.27
CA ALA A 53 -4.91 -7.33 0.64
C ALA A 53 -5.14 -7.89 -0.77
N LEU A 54 -4.36 -7.41 -1.72
CA LEU A 54 -4.34 -7.89 -3.10
C LEU A 54 -3.19 -8.88 -3.27
N GLU A 55 -3.40 -9.87 -4.14
CA GLU A 55 -2.38 -10.84 -4.55
C GLU A 55 -1.99 -10.63 -6.02
N GLY A 56 -0.98 -11.34 -6.51
CA GLY A 56 -0.61 -11.34 -7.94
C GLY A 56 0.17 -10.10 -8.42
N HIS A 57 0.61 -9.22 -7.51
CA HIS A 57 1.43 -8.03 -7.82
C HIS A 57 2.93 -8.33 -7.96
N GLY A 58 3.36 -9.58 -7.86
CA GLY A 58 4.73 -10.02 -8.14
C GLY A 58 5.73 -9.92 -6.98
N PHE A 59 5.32 -9.45 -5.79
CA PHE A 59 6.17 -9.58 -4.60
C PHE A 59 6.01 -10.98 -4.00
N ASP A 60 7.14 -11.61 -3.68
CA ASP A 60 7.16 -12.84 -2.91
C ASP A 60 6.51 -12.66 -1.52
N GLY A 61 6.05 -13.75 -0.91
CA GLY A 61 5.40 -13.70 0.40
C GLY A 61 6.31 -13.15 1.53
N ALA A 62 7.64 -13.23 1.38
CA ALA A 62 8.58 -12.72 2.38
C ALA A 62 8.71 -11.18 2.33
N ARG A 63 8.36 -10.55 1.20
CA ARG A 63 8.34 -9.10 1.00
C ARG A 63 6.93 -8.51 1.03
N GLN A 64 5.91 -9.32 1.29
CA GLN A 64 4.54 -8.83 1.47
C GLN A 64 4.36 -8.19 2.86
N GLY A 65 3.81 -6.98 2.86
CA GLY A 65 3.40 -6.30 4.07
C GLY A 65 2.11 -6.88 4.66
N LEU A 66 1.95 -6.72 5.96
CA LEU A 66 0.76 -7.11 6.71
C LEU A 66 0.12 -5.89 7.34
N ARG A 67 -1.17 -5.68 7.05
CA ARG A 67 -1.98 -4.61 7.63
C ARG A 67 -2.92 -5.17 8.69
N GLU A 68 -2.87 -4.59 9.88
CA GLU A 68 -3.76 -4.90 11.01
C GLU A 68 -4.40 -3.59 11.51
N GLY A 69 -5.64 -3.32 11.06
CA GLY A 69 -6.31 -2.05 11.32
C GLY A 69 -5.57 -0.87 10.68
N THR A 70 -4.99 0.00 11.50
CA THR A 70 -4.17 1.14 11.04
C THR A 70 -2.68 0.83 11.05
N GLN A 71 -2.25 -0.26 11.69
CA GLN A 71 -0.84 -0.65 11.71
C GLN A 71 -0.50 -1.41 10.43
N LEU A 72 0.64 -1.06 9.85
CA LEU A 72 1.19 -1.72 8.68
C LEU A 72 2.62 -2.12 8.98
N ARG A 73 2.89 -3.43 8.92
CA ARG A 73 4.24 -3.99 8.99
C ARG A 73 4.73 -4.31 7.59
N LEU A 74 5.91 -3.80 7.23
CA LEU A 74 6.56 -4.01 5.95
C LEU A 74 7.93 -4.69 6.17
N PRO A 75 8.22 -5.81 5.48
CA PRO A 75 9.56 -6.37 5.43
C PRO A 75 10.58 -5.39 4.80
N ALA A 76 11.87 -5.70 4.92
CA ALA A 76 12.93 -5.01 4.19
C ALA A 76 12.64 -5.01 2.68
N TYR A 77 12.66 -3.83 2.05
CA TYR A 77 12.26 -3.63 0.65
C TYR A 77 10.89 -4.21 0.29
N GLY A 78 10.01 -4.35 1.29
CA GLY A 78 8.68 -4.93 1.17
C GLY A 78 7.62 -3.92 0.76
N ALA A 79 6.48 -4.43 0.30
CA ALA A 79 5.34 -3.62 -0.10
C ALA A 79 4.03 -4.28 0.33
N TYR A 80 2.99 -3.47 0.47
CA TYR A 80 1.61 -3.94 0.62
C TYR A 80 0.75 -3.33 -0.48
N PHE A 81 -0.14 -4.12 -1.06
CA PHE A 81 -1.14 -3.66 -2.01
C PHE A 81 -2.52 -3.97 -1.46
N GLY A 82 -3.37 -2.95 -1.34
CA GLY A 82 -4.71 -3.10 -0.77
C GLY A 82 -5.78 -2.44 -1.62
N ASP A 83 -6.87 -3.14 -1.86
CA ASP A 83 -8.09 -2.60 -2.46
C ASP A 83 -8.87 -1.80 -1.41
N ILE A 84 -9.02 -0.49 -1.63
CA ILE A 84 -9.74 0.46 -0.75
C ILE A 84 -11.21 0.64 -1.18
N SER A 85 -11.63 0.02 -2.28
CA SER A 85 -13.03 0.07 -2.74
C SER A 85 -13.97 -0.82 -1.92
N ALA A 86 -13.41 -1.69 -1.07
CA ALA A 86 -14.12 -2.65 -0.24
C ALA A 86 -14.75 -2.02 1.02
#